data_AF-U7KIU2-F1
#
_entry.id   AF-U7KIU2-F1
#
_cell.length_a   1.000
_cell.length_b   1.000
_cell.length_c   1.000
_cell.angle_alpha   90.00
_cell.angle_beta   90.00
_cell.angle_gamma   90.00
#
_symmetry.space_group_name_H-M   'P 1'
#
loop_
_entity.id
_entity.type
_entity.pdbx_description
1 polymer ?
#
loop_
_entity_poly.entity_id
_entity_poly.type
_entity_poly.pdbx_seq_one_letter_code
_entity_poly.pdbx_strand_id
1 'polypeptide(L)'
;MRYEEIIGGLCDIGRYGLAFDWSEKAVNECAVEETRNIASGWAVLAREHFPEHSERVARKVFDTYPELPSAQELYAVAPDKAESAAHIQHTLEDKPWDLVMFQHLCLEDPGLAWSTVVKAGMERPMAQRFLDDLPAQVLPFVRDNVTTYLDSTKVGRDMGIELLQTMREKSSELGAPWDADFNTLLTDLRCRYAERYVVLRRLDEVSFIT
;
A
#
# COMPACT_ATOMS: atom_id res chain seq x y z
N MET A 1 26.80 6.55 23.97
CA MET A 1 25.83 5.75 24.75
C MET A 1 24.62 5.62 23.84
N ARG A 2 24.23 4.41 23.42
CA ARG A 2 23.13 4.26 22.45
C ARG A 2 21.83 4.61 23.16
N TYR A 3 21.20 5.73 22.77
CA TYR A 3 19.93 6.18 23.33
C TYR A 3 18.89 5.03 23.38
N GLU A 4 18.87 4.16 22.37
CA GLU A 4 18.04 2.94 22.33
C GLU A 4 18.21 2.03 23.55
N GLU A 5 19.44 1.77 24.01
CA GLU A 5 19.72 0.88 25.14
C GLU A 5 19.19 1.48 26.46
N ILE A 6 19.32 2.80 26.62
CA ILE A 6 18.81 3.52 27.80
C ILE A 6 17.28 3.49 27.80
N ILE A 7 16.66 3.82 26.67
CA ILE A 7 15.20 3.87 26.53
C ILE A 7 14.60 2.49 26.76
N GLY A 8 15.16 1.45 26.12
CA GLY A 8 14.73 0.06 26.31
C GLY A 8 14.84 -0.39 27.78
N GLY A 9 15.99 -0.14 28.42
CA GLY A 9 16.17 -0.47 29.82
C GLY A 9 15.21 0.26 30.76
N LEU A 10 14.82 1.50 30.45
CA LEU A 10 13.81 2.26 31.20
C LEU A 10 12.40 1.69 31.02
N CYS A 11 12.05 1.26 29.80
CA CYS A 11 10.79 0.57 29.53
C CYS A 11 10.69 -0.74 30.30
N ASP A 12 11.77 -1.54 30.33
CA ASP A 12 11.82 -2.84 31.02
C ASP A 12 11.54 -2.73 32.53
N ILE A 13 11.92 -1.61 33.14
CA ILE A 13 11.68 -1.34 34.57
C ILE A 13 10.43 -0.48 34.81
N GLY A 14 9.58 -0.29 33.80
CA GLY A 14 8.31 0.45 33.91
C GLY A 14 8.47 1.96 34.11
N ARG A 15 9.65 2.53 33.81
CA ARG A 15 9.93 3.97 33.95
C ARG A 15 9.60 4.73 32.66
N TYR A 16 8.34 4.60 32.21
CA TYR A 16 7.87 5.13 30.92
C TYR A 16 8.02 6.64 30.76
N GLY A 17 7.86 7.42 31.83
CA GLY A 17 8.05 8.88 31.76
C GLY A 17 9.49 9.27 31.41
N LEU A 18 10.46 8.58 32.02
CA LEU A 18 11.87 8.78 31.65
C LEU A 18 12.15 8.26 30.25
N ALA A 19 11.60 7.09 29.88
CA ALA A 19 11.78 6.56 28.53
C ALA A 19 11.24 7.55 27.47
N PHE A 20 10.11 8.19 27.74
CA PHE A 20 9.52 9.22 26.90
C PHE A 20 10.45 10.44 26.75
N ASP A 21 10.92 11.01 27.86
CA ASP A 21 11.81 12.17 27.86
C ASP A 21 13.14 11.88 27.14
N TRP A 22 13.71 10.69 27.34
CA TRP A 22 14.93 10.26 26.68
C TRP A 22 14.72 10.02 25.18
N SER A 23 13.53 9.55 24.78
CA SER A 23 13.16 9.40 23.37
C SER A 23 13.03 10.77 22.69
N GLU A 24 12.34 11.72 23.33
CA GLU A 24 12.22 13.10 22.84
C GLU A 24 13.59 13.75 22.69
N LYS A 25 14.47 13.58 23.69
CA LYS A 25 15.83 14.09 23.65
C LYS A 25 16.62 13.52 22.48
N ALA A 26 16.59 12.20 22.30
CA ALA A 26 17.31 11.53 21.23
C ALA A 26 16.88 12.03 19.84
N VAL A 27 15.57 12.11 19.60
CA VAL A 27 14.99 12.57 18.32
C VAL A 27 15.39 14.02 18.01
N ASN A 28 15.59 14.87 19.02
CA ASN A 28 15.98 16.27 18.82
C ASN A 28 17.49 16.48 18.72
N GLU A 29 18.32 15.60 19.29
CA GLU A 29 19.78 15.80 19.38
C GLU A 29 20.59 14.99 18.36
N CYS A 30 20.08 13.84 17.91
CA CYS A 30 20.81 12.93 17.03
C CYS A 30 20.40 13.10 15.56
N ALA A 31 21.21 12.54 14.66
CA ALA A 31 20.91 12.54 13.24
C ALA A 31 19.60 11.78 12.95
N VAL A 32 18.87 12.21 11.92
CA VAL A 32 17.59 11.63 11.51
C VAL A 32 17.77 10.15 11.14
N GLU A 33 18.87 9.81 10.47
CA GLU A 33 19.18 8.44 10.07
C GLU A 33 19.41 7.50 11.26
N GLU A 34 19.78 8.03 12.42
CA GLU A 34 20.12 7.28 13.63
C GLU A 34 18.94 7.16 14.61
N THR A 35 17.86 7.93 14.42
CA THR A 35 16.78 8.06 15.42
C THR A 35 15.44 7.51 14.96
N ARG A 36 15.34 6.95 13.76
CA ARG A 36 14.09 6.41 13.22
C ARG A 36 13.40 5.40 14.14
N ASN A 37 14.14 4.40 14.64
CA ASN A 37 13.58 3.39 15.55
C ASN A 37 13.13 4.01 16.88
N ILE A 38 13.90 4.98 17.39
CA ILE A 38 13.57 5.71 18.61
C ILE A 38 12.31 6.54 18.40
N ALA A 39 12.16 7.22 17.26
CA ALA A 39 10.99 8.00 16.91
C ALA A 39 9.73 7.12 16.84
N SER A 40 9.80 5.95 16.19
CA SER A 40 8.70 4.98 16.18
C SER A 40 8.37 4.46 17.58
N GLY A 41 9.39 4.12 18.39
CA GLY A 41 9.18 3.71 19.79
C GLY A 41 8.57 4.82 20.64
N TRP A 42 8.94 6.06 20.39
CA TRP A 42 8.40 7.24 21.09
C TRP A 42 6.92 7.43 20.83
N ALA A 43 6.49 7.28 19.58
CA ALA A 43 5.08 7.41 19.22
C ALA A 43 4.23 6.29 19.85
N VAL A 44 4.75 5.06 19.89
CA VAL A 44 4.11 3.95 20.63
C VAL A 44 4.02 4.25 22.13
N LEU A 45 5.11 4.71 22.75
CA LEU A 45 5.11 5.10 24.17
C LEU A 45 4.10 6.22 24.46
N ALA A 46 4.02 7.22 23.58
CA ALA A 46 3.04 8.30 23.69
C ALA A 46 1.62 7.75 23.66
N ARG A 47 1.30 6.89 22.67
CA ARG A 47 -0.03 6.30 22.53
C ARG A 47 -0.45 5.45 23.72
N GLU A 48 0.47 4.67 24.28
CA GLU A 48 0.14 3.68 25.30
C GLU A 48 0.14 4.26 26.72
N HIS A 49 1.00 5.25 27.00
CA HIS A 49 1.21 5.75 28.35
C HIS A 49 0.96 7.25 28.53
N PHE A 50 0.94 8.04 27.45
CA PHE A 50 0.80 9.51 27.46
C PHE A 50 -0.15 9.99 26.36
N PRO A 51 -1.43 9.56 26.36
CA PRO A 51 -2.38 9.84 25.28
C PRO A 51 -2.53 11.34 24.98
N GLU A 52 -2.40 12.21 25.99
CA GLU A 52 -2.40 13.67 25.88
C GLU A 52 -1.25 14.24 25.02
N HIS A 53 -0.20 13.45 24.78
CA HIS A 53 0.94 13.81 23.96
C HIS A 53 0.99 13.09 22.61
N SER A 54 0.06 12.15 22.38
CA SER A 54 0.11 11.25 21.21
C SER A 54 0.09 12.00 19.88
N GLU A 55 -0.81 12.98 19.71
CA GLU A 55 -0.88 13.74 18.48
C GLU A 55 0.42 14.53 18.22
N ARG A 56 0.92 15.24 19.24
CA ARG A 56 2.15 16.03 19.14
C ARG A 56 3.33 15.17 18.71
N VAL A 57 3.48 14.01 19.33
CA VAL A 57 4.57 13.07 19.03
C VAL A 57 4.39 12.50 17.63
N ALA A 58 3.21 11.97 17.30
CA ALA A 58 2.95 11.40 15.98
C ALA A 58 3.17 12.42 14.85
N ARG A 59 2.77 13.68 15.06
CA ARG A 59 3.02 14.78 14.11
C ARG A 59 4.50 15.04 13.94
N LYS A 60 5.25 15.16 15.05
CA LYS A 60 6.70 15.37 15.01
C LYS A 60 7.43 14.23 14.28
N VAL A 61 7.02 12.99 14.54
CA VAL A 61 7.58 11.80 13.88
C VAL A 61 7.26 11.82 12.39
N PHE A 62 6.01 12.09 12.00
CA PHE A 62 5.62 12.18 10.59
C PHE A 62 6.35 13.31 9.85
N ASP A 63 6.43 14.50 10.43
CA ASP A 63 7.12 15.64 9.82
C ASP A 63 8.62 15.37 9.61
N THR A 64 9.21 14.52 10.45
CA THR A 64 10.63 14.13 10.36
C THR A 64 10.82 12.94 9.39
N TYR A 65 9.88 12.00 9.38
CA TYR A 65 9.91 10.77 8.60
C TYR A 65 8.58 10.60 7.85
N PRO A 66 8.35 11.35 6.76
CA PRO A 66 7.04 11.38 6.10
C PRO A 66 6.86 10.13 5.26
N GLU A 67 6.26 9.09 5.83
CA GLU A 67 6.08 7.78 5.19
C GLU A 67 4.72 7.20 5.62
N LEU A 68 4.24 6.16 4.91
CA LEU A 68 2.94 5.58 5.21
C LEU A 68 2.73 5.18 6.70
N PRO A 69 3.68 4.51 7.39
CA PRO A 69 3.45 4.11 8.79
C PRO A 69 3.29 5.30 9.75
N SER A 70 4.09 6.35 9.60
CA SER A 70 3.99 7.56 10.44
C SER A 70 2.77 8.41 10.07
N ALA A 71 2.37 8.41 8.80
CA ALA A 71 1.12 9.00 8.34
C ALA A 71 -0.10 8.31 8.96
N GLN A 72 -0.12 6.98 8.96
CA GLN A 72 -1.16 6.17 9.60
C GLN A 72 -1.28 6.47 11.08
N GLU A 73 -0.15 6.55 11.78
CA GLU A 73 -0.12 6.84 13.21
C GLU A 73 -0.65 8.25 13.50
N LEU A 74 -0.14 9.27 12.80
CA LEU A 74 -0.65 10.64 12.93
C LEU A 74 -2.14 10.71 12.65
N TYR A 75 -2.59 10.13 11.53
CA TYR A 75 -4.00 10.15 11.17
C TYR A 75 -4.85 9.47 12.23
N ALA A 76 -4.41 8.33 12.80
CA ALA A 76 -5.15 7.60 13.82
C ALA A 76 -5.38 8.40 15.11
N VAL A 77 -4.37 9.13 15.59
CA VAL A 77 -4.43 9.86 16.86
C VAL A 77 -4.91 11.31 16.72
N ALA A 78 -4.95 11.86 15.51
CA ALA A 78 -5.36 13.24 15.28
C ALA A 78 -6.83 13.48 15.66
N PRO A 79 -7.13 14.55 16.43
CA PRO A 79 -8.49 14.93 16.78
C PRO A 79 -9.25 15.50 15.58
N ASP A 80 -8.59 16.33 14.76
CA ASP A 80 -9.13 16.81 13.49
C ASP A 80 -8.59 15.96 12.33
N LYS A 81 -9.43 15.03 11.85
CA LYS A 81 -9.09 14.15 10.74
C LYS A 81 -8.95 14.90 9.42
N ALA A 82 -9.71 15.98 9.21
CA ALA A 82 -9.67 16.72 7.95
C ALA A 82 -8.37 17.52 7.84
N GLU A 83 -7.99 18.23 8.90
CA GLU A 83 -6.71 18.95 8.97
C GLU A 83 -5.52 17.99 8.85
N SER A 84 -5.54 16.88 9.60
CA SER A 84 -4.48 15.88 9.55
C SER A 84 -4.35 15.24 8.17
N ALA A 85 -5.48 14.86 7.54
CA ALA A 85 -5.47 14.31 6.18
C ALA A 85 -4.91 15.31 5.16
N ALA A 86 -5.24 16.59 5.27
CA ALA A 86 -4.71 17.62 4.39
C ALA A 86 -3.19 17.77 4.54
N HIS A 87 -2.70 17.82 5.78
CA HIS A 87 -1.27 17.90 6.09
C HIS A 87 -0.49 16.68 5.59
N ILE A 88 -1.01 15.48 5.84
CA ILE A 88 -0.38 14.23 5.41
C ILE A 88 -0.32 14.15 3.89
N GLN A 89 -1.45 14.41 3.22
CA GLN A 89 -1.50 14.33 1.76
C GLN A 89 -0.53 15.32 1.12
N HIS A 90 -0.47 16.56 1.63
CA HIS A 90 0.45 17.57 1.13
C HIS A 90 1.92 17.15 1.32
N THR A 91 2.25 16.62 2.50
CA THR A 91 3.63 16.21 2.82
C THR A 91 4.08 14.98 2.02
N LEU A 92 3.15 14.09 1.64
CA LEU A 92 3.44 12.90 0.83
C LEU A 92 3.37 13.14 -0.69
N GLU A 93 3.16 14.37 -1.17
CA GLU A 93 3.04 14.68 -2.62
C GLU A 93 4.21 14.14 -3.45
N ASP A 94 5.44 14.25 -2.94
CA ASP A 94 6.66 13.76 -3.59
C ASP A 94 6.91 12.25 -3.38
N LYS A 95 6.04 11.57 -2.63
CA LYS A 95 6.10 10.13 -2.33
C LYS A 95 4.81 9.45 -2.79
N PRO A 96 4.61 9.32 -4.12
CA PRO A 96 3.32 8.94 -4.68
C PRO A 96 2.85 7.56 -4.22
N TRP A 97 3.76 6.61 -3.95
CA TRP A 97 3.38 5.31 -3.41
C TRP A 97 2.76 5.43 -2.01
N ASP A 98 3.43 6.14 -1.09
CA ASP A 98 2.93 6.35 0.28
C ASP A 98 1.62 7.15 0.26
N LEU A 99 1.50 8.16 -0.60
CA LEU A 99 0.30 8.96 -0.74
C LEU A 99 -0.90 8.13 -1.23
N VAL A 100 -0.72 7.33 -2.29
CA VAL A 100 -1.75 6.42 -2.80
C VAL A 100 -2.21 5.46 -1.70
N MET A 101 -1.25 4.87 -0.99
CA MET A 101 -1.55 3.91 0.06
C MET A 101 -2.25 4.54 1.25
N PHE A 102 -1.90 5.79 1.60
CA PHE A 102 -2.59 6.54 2.64
C PHE A 102 -4.05 6.82 2.23
N GLN A 103 -4.27 7.33 1.01
CA GLN A 103 -5.62 7.59 0.49
C GLN A 103 -6.47 6.33 0.43
N HIS A 104 -5.89 5.20 0.00
CA HIS A 104 -6.58 3.92 -0.10
C HIS A 104 -6.90 3.30 1.27
N LEU A 105 -5.92 3.24 2.17
CA LEU A 105 -6.06 2.48 3.43
C LEU A 105 -6.58 3.30 4.60
N CYS A 106 -6.35 4.62 4.61
CA CYS A 106 -6.66 5.46 5.77
C CYS A 106 -7.87 6.35 5.51
N LEU A 107 -7.94 6.93 4.31
CA LEU A 107 -9.10 7.72 3.89
C LEU A 107 -10.21 6.86 3.30
N GLU A 108 -9.92 5.58 3.02
CA GLU A 108 -10.83 4.62 2.39
C GLU A 108 -11.44 5.17 1.09
N ASP A 109 -10.66 5.98 0.36
CA ASP A 109 -11.08 6.60 -0.90
C ASP A 109 -10.28 6.01 -2.07
N PRO A 110 -10.73 4.85 -2.62
CA PRO A 110 -10.06 4.21 -3.73
C PRO A 110 -10.06 5.09 -4.99
N GLY A 111 -11.08 5.94 -5.19
CA GLY A 111 -11.18 6.82 -6.35
C GLY A 111 -10.13 7.92 -6.35
N LEU A 112 -9.95 8.58 -5.20
CA LEU A 112 -8.88 9.56 -4.99
C LEU A 112 -7.50 8.90 -5.12
N ALA A 113 -7.31 7.75 -4.47
CA ALA A 113 -6.06 7.01 -4.55
C ALA A 113 -5.72 6.62 -5.99
N TRP A 114 -6.68 6.12 -6.76
CA TRP A 114 -6.49 5.80 -8.17
C TRP A 114 -6.19 7.05 -9.03
N SER A 115 -6.82 8.19 -8.74
CA SER A 115 -6.46 9.45 -9.42
C SER A 115 -4.99 9.81 -9.18
N THR A 116 -4.47 9.59 -7.96
CA THR A 116 -3.05 9.79 -7.65
C THR A 116 -2.17 8.78 -8.39
N VAL A 117 -2.58 7.50 -8.48
CA VAL A 117 -1.89 6.47 -9.29
C VAL A 117 -1.73 6.93 -10.74
N VAL A 118 -2.81 7.40 -11.37
CA VAL A 118 -2.80 7.88 -12.77
C VAL A 118 -1.89 9.10 -12.93
N LYS A 119 -1.98 10.08 -12.03
CA LYS A 119 -1.11 11.27 -12.08
C LYS A 119 0.38 10.92 -11.96
N ALA A 120 0.70 9.88 -11.19
CA ALA A 120 2.06 9.42 -10.99
C ALA A 120 2.55 8.39 -12.04
N GLY A 121 1.70 7.96 -12.99
CA GLY A 121 2.03 6.96 -13.99
C GLY A 121 2.29 5.55 -13.40
N MET A 122 1.62 5.21 -12.31
CA MET A 122 1.79 3.95 -11.56
C MET A 122 0.69 2.91 -11.83
N GLU A 123 -0.10 3.07 -12.88
CA GLU A 123 -1.31 2.27 -13.12
C GLU A 123 -1.00 0.78 -13.20
N ARG A 124 0.01 0.38 -13.99
CA ARG A 124 0.41 -1.03 -14.13
C ARG A 124 0.79 -1.70 -12.79
N PRO A 125 1.76 -1.17 -12.02
CA PRO A 125 2.14 -1.81 -10.76
C PRO A 125 1.04 -1.77 -9.68
N MET A 126 0.04 -0.87 -9.79
CA MET A 126 -1.03 -0.73 -8.80
C MET A 126 -2.35 -1.41 -9.19
N ALA A 127 -2.57 -1.74 -10.47
CA ALA A 127 -3.85 -2.20 -10.98
C ALA A 127 -4.46 -3.38 -10.21
N GLN A 128 -3.64 -4.39 -9.88
CA GLN A 128 -4.10 -5.56 -9.13
C GLN A 128 -4.60 -5.18 -7.74
N ARG A 129 -4.01 -4.17 -7.10
CA ARG A 129 -4.36 -3.74 -5.75
C ARG A 129 -5.71 -3.03 -5.68
N PHE A 130 -6.14 -2.42 -6.78
CA PHE A 130 -7.41 -1.70 -6.92
C PHE A 130 -8.47 -2.52 -7.67
N LEU A 131 -8.21 -3.80 -7.96
CA LEU A 131 -9.10 -4.64 -8.76
C LEU A 131 -10.43 -4.92 -8.07
N ASP A 132 -10.45 -5.00 -6.74
CA ASP A 132 -11.70 -5.18 -6.00
C ASP A 132 -12.50 -3.88 -5.89
N ASP A 133 -11.84 -2.73 -5.74
CA ASP A 133 -12.50 -1.46 -5.50
C ASP A 133 -12.96 -0.76 -6.79
N LEU A 134 -12.16 -0.85 -7.85
CA LEU A 134 -12.34 -0.10 -9.10
C LEU A 134 -12.12 -0.96 -10.35
N PRO A 135 -12.78 -2.13 -10.47
CA PRO A 135 -12.50 -3.11 -11.52
C PRO A 135 -12.58 -2.49 -12.94
N ALA A 136 -13.61 -1.69 -13.23
CA ALA A 136 -13.77 -1.07 -14.55
C ALA A 136 -12.61 -0.12 -14.93
N GLN A 137 -11.93 0.48 -13.96
CA GLN A 137 -10.84 1.41 -14.23
C GLN A 137 -9.50 0.68 -14.40
N VAL A 138 -9.33 -0.45 -13.71
CA VAL A 138 -8.03 -1.14 -13.63
C VAL A 138 -7.91 -2.34 -14.56
N LEU A 139 -9.03 -2.94 -15.00
CA LEU A 139 -9.05 -4.12 -15.87
C LEU A 139 -8.15 -3.98 -17.12
N PRO A 140 -8.09 -2.82 -17.81
CA PRO A 140 -7.15 -2.65 -18.93
C PRO A 140 -5.68 -2.84 -18.55
N PHE A 141 -5.28 -2.43 -17.35
CA PHE A 141 -3.91 -2.58 -16.85
C PHE A 141 -3.66 -3.98 -16.28
N VAL A 142 -4.68 -4.62 -15.70
CA VAL A 142 -4.62 -6.03 -15.28
C VAL A 142 -4.37 -6.95 -16.47
N ARG A 143 -5.01 -6.69 -17.62
CA ARG A 143 -4.76 -7.40 -18.88
C ARG A 143 -3.28 -7.40 -19.29
N ASP A 144 -2.63 -6.24 -19.20
CA ASP A 144 -1.20 -6.10 -19.50
C ASP A 144 -0.34 -6.91 -18.51
N ASN A 145 -0.70 -6.90 -17.22
CA ASN A 145 -0.01 -7.64 -16.17
C ASN A 145 -0.13 -9.17 -16.35
N VAL A 146 -1.32 -9.68 -16.70
CA VAL A 146 -1.54 -11.11 -17.00
C VAL A 146 -0.55 -11.59 -18.06
N THR A 147 -0.45 -10.84 -19.16
CA THR A 147 0.45 -11.18 -20.27
C THR A 147 1.91 -11.19 -19.81
N THR A 148 2.32 -10.17 -19.06
CA THR A 148 3.67 -10.06 -18.50
C THR A 148 4.01 -11.25 -17.60
N TYR A 149 3.08 -11.66 -16.75
CA TYR A 149 3.26 -12.80 -15.85
C TYR A 149 3.34 -14.14 -16.60
N LEU A 150 2.49 -14.35 -17.61
CA LEU A 150 2.50 -15.57 -18.42
C LEU A 150 3.80 -15.75 -19.23
N ASP A 151 4.49 -14.67 -19.58
CA ASP A 151 5.79 -14.71 -20.27
C ASP A 151 7.00 -14.91 -19.34
N SER A 152 6.78 -14.88 -18.03
CA SER A 152 7.86 -14.87 -17.05
C SER A 152 8.29 -16.28 -16.59
N THR A 153 8.70 -16.40 -15.33
CA THR A 153 9.14 -17.65 -14.71
C THR A 153 7.98 -18.63 -14.53
N LYS A 154 8.25 -19.85 -14.02
CA LYS A 154 7.18 -20.77 -13.63
C LYS A 154 6.23 -20.14 -12.60
N VAL A 155 6.78 -19.52 -11.55
CA VAL A 155 5.97 -18.89 -10.49
C VAL A 155 5.12 -17.76 -11.06
N GLY A 156 5.72 -16.89 -11.88
CA GLY A 156 4.95 -15.81 -12.48
C GLY A 156 3.87 -16.31 -13.45
N ARG A 157 4.07 -17.43 -14.15
CA ARG A 157 2.99 -18.05 -14.94
C ARG A 157 1.80 -18.46 -14.11
N ASP A 158 2.02 -19.07 -12.95
CA ASP A 158 0.92 -19.45 -12.05
C ASP A 158 0.18 -18.19 -11.55
N MET A 159 0.92 -17.14 -11.16
CA MET A 159 0.32 -15.84 -10.82
C MET A 159 -0.48 -15.22 -11.98
N GLY A 160 -0.01 -15.37 -13.22
CA GLY A 160 -0.71 -14.88 -14.41
C GLY A 160 -2.03 -15.60 -14.66
N ILE A 161 -2.09 -16.91 -14.41
CA ILE A 161 -3.34 -17.68 -14.52
C ILE A 161 -4.31 -17.30 -13.40
N GLU A 162 -3.84 -17.17 -12.16
CA GLU A 162 -4.67 -16.72 -11.03
C GLU A 162 -5.24 -15.33 -11.29
N LEU A 163 -4.39 -14.39 -11.74
CA LEU A 163 -4.84 -13.03 -12.07
C LEU A 163 -5.85 -13.02 -13.23
N LEU A 164 -5.69 -13.90 -14.22
CA LEU A 164 -6.66 -14.06 -15.31
C LEU A 164 -8.01 -14.61 -14.81
N GLN A 165 -8.01 -15.50 -13.82
CA GLN A 165 -9.25 -15.98 -13.18
C GLN A 165 -9.94 -14.87 -12.40
N THR A 166 -9.21 -14.08 -11.61
CA THR A 166 -9.78 -12.92 -10.92
C THR A 166 -10.30 -11.89 -11.93
N MET A 167 -9.57 -11.64 -13.02
CA MET A 167 -10.03 -10.76 -14.11
C MET A 167 -11.36 -11.26 -14.70
N ARG A 168 -11.50 -12.58 -14.92
CA ARG A 168 -12.75 -13.18 -15.42
C ARG A 168 -13.93 -12.88 -14.49
N GLU A 169 -13.74 -13.10 -13.19
CA GLU A 169 -14.77 -12.86 -12.18
C GLU A 169 -15.23 -11.41 -12.20
N LYS A 170 -14.27 -10.46 -12.14
CA LYS A 170 -14.58 -9.02 -12.18
C LYS A 170 -15.19 -8.56 -13.49
N SER A 171 -14.72 -9.08 -14.63
CA SER A 171 -15.35 -8.80 -15.93
C SER A 171 -16.81 -9.26 -15.94
N SER A 172 -17.09 -10.47 -15.44
CA SER A 172 -18.45 -11.02 -15.37
C SER A 172 -19.36 -10.26 -14.42
N GLU A 173 -18.83 -9.74 -13.31
CA GLU A 173 -19.59 -8.89 -12.37
C GLU A 173 -19.99 -7.55 -13.02
N LEU A 174 -19.13 -7.00 -13.88
CA LEU A 174 -19.40 -5.75 -14.61
C LEU A 174 -20.29 -5.94 -15.84
N GLY A 175 -20.28 -7.14 -16.44
CA GLY A 175 -21.00 -7.45 -17.67
C GLY A 175 -20.42 -6.75 -18.91
N ALA A 176 -21.24 -6.56 -19.94
CA ALA A 176 -20.82 -5.87 -21.16
C ALA A 176 -20.32 -4.43 -20.88
N PRO A 177 -19.19 -3.98 -21.49
CA PRO A 177 -18.43 -4.65 -22.54
C PRO A 177 -17.31 -5.59 -22.05
N TRP A 178 -17.14 -5.76 -20.74
CA TRP A 178 -16.00 -6.45 -20.13
C TRP A 178 -16.00 -7.95 -20.37
N ASP A 179 -17.18 -8.57 -20.49
CA ASP A 179 -17.31 -9.98 -20.87
C ASP A 179 -16.68 -10.26 -22.25
N ALA A 180 -16.99 -9.39 -23.21
CA ALA A 180 -16.51 -9.51 -24.58
C ALA A 180 -15.00 -9.24 -24.66
N ASP A 181 -14.50 -8.24 -23.92
CA ASP A 181 -13.07 -7.94 -23.86
C ASP A 181 -12.28 -9.11 -23.24
N PHE A 182 -12.78 -9.67 -22.13
CA PHE A 182 -12.17 -10.85 -21.51
C PHE A 182 -12.15 -12.06 -22.45
N ASN A 183 -13.29 -12.37 -23.09
CA ASN A 183 -13.38 -13.50 -24.01
C ASN A 183 -12.44 -13.32 -25.24
N THR A 184 -12.29 -12.08 -25.71
CA THR A 184 -11.32 -11.75 -26.77
C THR A 184 -9.88 -11.98 -26.28
N LEU A 185 -9.53 -11.46 -25.10
CA LEU A 185 -8.21 -11.67 -24.49
C LEU A 185 -7.88 -13.16 -24.31
N LEU A 186 -8.81 -13.96 -23.77
CA LEU A 186 -8.59 -15.39 -23.56
C LEU A 186 -8.33 -16.13 -24.88
N THR A 187 -9.04 -15.74 -25.94
CA THR A 187 -8.81 -16.27 -27.30
C THR A 187 -7.41 -15.90 -27.79
N ASP A 188 -7.01 -14.64 -27.66
CA ASP A 188 -5.70 -14.15 -28.06
C ASP A 188 -4.56 -14.87 -27.30
N LEU A 189 -4.72 -15.08 -25.99
CA LEU A 189 -3.76 -15.79 -25.16
C LEU A 189 -3.62 -17.26 -25.59
N ARG A 190 -4.73 -17.96 -25.84
CA ARG A 190 -4.69 -19.36 -26.34
C ARG A 190 -3.98 -19.45 -27.69
N CYS A 191 -4.27 -18.52 -28.61
CA CYS A 191 -3.57 -18.44 -29.90
C CYS A 191 -2.07 -18.17 -29.70
N ARG A 192 -1.71 -17.20 -28.86
CA ARG A 192 -0.32 -16.82 -28.59
C ARG A 192 0.51 -17.95 -27.97
N TYR A 193 -0.10 -18.75 -27.10
CA TYR A 193 0.58 -19.83 -26.38
C TYR A 193 0.31 -21.22 -26.95
N ALA A 194 -0.23 -21.33 -28.18
CA ALA A 194 -0.58 -22.61 -28.81
C ALA A 194 0.57 -23.64 -28.83
N GLU A 195 1.80 -23.18 -29.03
CA GLU A 195 3.01 -24.03 -29.05
C GLU A 195 3.62 -24.25 -27.66
N ARG A 196 3.16 -23.52 -26.63
CA ARG A 196 3.60 -23.66 -25.24
C ARG A 196 2.59 -24.50 -24.46
N TYR A 197 2.57 -25.80 -24.73
CA TYR A 197 1.56 -26.75 -24.22
C TYR A 197 1.28 -26.65 -22.70
N VAL A 198 2.31 -26.42 -21.88
CA VAL A 198 2.15 -26.27 -20.42
C VAL A 198 1.31 -25.04 -20.05
N VAL A 199 1.48 -23.93 -20.76
CA VAL A 199 0.71 -22.69 -20.54
C VAL A 199 -0.67 -22.83 -21.14
N LEU A 200 -0.76 -23.35 -22.37
CA LEU A 200 -2.03 -23.58 -23.05
C LEU A 200 -2.98 -24.43 -22.20
N ARG A 201 -2.50 -25.55 -21.64
CA ARG A 201 -3.31 -26.42 -20.79
C ARG A 201 -3.92 -25.67 -19.59
N ARG A 202 -3.18 -24.74 -18.99
CA ARG A 202 -3.66 -23.91 -17.87
C ARG A 202 -4.67 -22.85 -18.33
N LEU A 203 -4.47 -22.27 -19.52
CA LEU A 203 -5.45 -21.36 -20.12
C LEU A 203 -6.76 -22.07 -20.49
N ASP A 204 -6.70 -23.36 -20.85
CA ASP A 204 -7.88 -24.18 -21.14
C ASP A 204 -8.73 -24.48 -19.89
N GLU A 205 -8.14 -24.36 -18.69
CA GLU A 205 -8.87 -24.43 -17.41
C GLU A 205 -9.70 -23.16 -17.15
N VAL A 206 -9.41 -22.05 -17.83
CA VAL A 206 -10.16 -20.79 -17.70
C VAL A 206 -11.30 -20.76 -18.73
N SER A 207 -12.53 -20.67 -18.26
CA SER A 207 -13.72 -20.67 -19.13
C SER A 207 -14.03 -19.28 -19.70
N PHE A 208 -14.71 -19.24 -20.84
CA PHE A 208 -15.34 -18.01 -21.31
C PHE A 208 -16.44 -17.55 -20.35
N ILE A 209 -16.77 -16.25 -20.39
CA ILE A 209 -17.95 -15.70 -19.74
C ILE A 209 -19.14 -15.89 -20.68
N THR A 210 -20.27 -16.37 -20.13
CA THR A 210 -21.50 -16.72 -20.84
C THR A 210 -22.54 -15.63 -20.75
#